data_AF-A0A1I1U902-F1
#
_entry.id   AF-A0A1I1U902-F1
#
_cell.length_a   1.000
_cell.length_b   1.000
_cell.length_c   1.000
_cell.angle_alpha   90.00
_cell.angle_beta   90.00
_cell.angle_gamma   90.00
#
_symmetry.space_group_name_H-M   'P 1'
#
loop_
_entity.id
_entity.type
_entity.pdbx_description
1 polymer ?
#
loop_
_entity_poly.entity_id
_entity_poly.type
_entity_poly.pdbx_seq_one_letter_code
_entity_poly.pdbx_strand_id
1 'polypeptide(L)' 'MTNSRMNPKVDEFLSKAIKWKEEYEKLRNIVLDCELTEEFKWMHPCYTFEKKT' A
#
# COMPACT_ATOMS: atom_id res chain seq x y z
N MET A 1 -5.78 17.17 -9.65
CA MET A 1 -5.30 15.76 -9.69
C MET A 1 -5.16 15.31 -8.25
N THR A 2 -6.22 14.72 -7.71
CA THR A 2 -6.32 14.38 -6.29
C THR A 2 -5.53 13.08 -6.05
N ASN A 3 -4.24 13.25 -5.72
CA ASN A 3 -3.31 12.19 -5.31
C ASN A 3 -3.78 11.61 -3.97
N SER A 4 -4.79 10.75 -3.98
CA SER A 4 -5.05 9.86 -2.84
C SER A 4 -4.04 8.72 -2.90
N ARG A 5 -2.76 9.02 -2.64
CA ARG A 5 -1.63 8.06 -2.74
C ARG A 5 -1.65 6.98 -1.67
N MET A 6 -2.39 7.19 -0.58
CA MET A 6 -2.45 6.27 0.55
C MET A 6 -3.88 5.80 0.79
N ASN A 7 -4.02 4.49 0.99
CA ASN A 7 -5.26 3.78 1.23
C ASN A 7 -5.45 3.55 2.74
N PRO A 8 -6.52 4.09 3.36
CA PRO A 8 -6.78 3.94 4.79
C PRO A 8 -6.85 2.49 5.27
N LYS A 9 -7.23 1.55 4.39
CA LYS A 9 -7.28 0.12 4.73
C LYS A 9 -5.87 -0.49 4.84
N VAL A 10 -4.93 0.00 4.04
CA VAL A 10 -3.52 -0.39 4.17
C VAL A 10 -2.92 0.23 5.42
N ASP A 11 -3.28 1.48 5.75
CA ASP A 11 -2.87 2.11 7.02
C ASP A 11 -3.34 1.28 8.23
N GLU A 12 -4.59 0.83 8.21
CA GLU A 12 -5.15 -0.02 9.26
C GLU A 12 -4.40 -1.36 9.35
N PHE A 13 -4.11 -2.00 8.21
CA PHE A 13 -3.34 -3.25 8.17
C PHE A 13 -1.94 -3.07 8.77
N LEU A 14 -1.23 -2.01 8.39
CA LEU A 14 0.12 -1.70 8.89
C LEU A 14 0.10 -1.33 10.38
N SER A 15 -0.93 -0.64 10.85
CA SER A 15 -1.08 -0.31 12.27
C SER A 15 -1.19 -1.56 13.16
N LYS A 16 -1.79 -2.64 12.61
CA LYS A 16 -2.01 -3.93 13.28
C LYS A 16 -0.86 -4.93 13.07
N ALA A 17 0.09 -4.63 12.18
CA ALA A 17 1.21 -5.51 11.90
C ALA A 17 2.18 -5.58 13.10
N ILE A 18 2.30 -6.75 13.72
CA ILE A 18 3.21 -7.00 14.85
C ILE A 18 4.62 -7.34 14.35
N LYS A 19 4.72 -8.00 13.18
CA LYS A 19 5.98 -8.40 12.56
C LYS A 19 6.20 -7.60 11.27
N TRP A 20 7.45 -7.25 11.01
CA TRP A 20 7.89 -6.62 9.76
C TRP A 20 7.26 -5.26 9.46
N LYS A 21 6.78 -4.54 10.48
CA LYS A 21 6.07 -3.27 10.28
C LYS A 21 6.95 -2.22 9.59
N GLU A 22 8.18 -2.06 10.04
CA GLU A 22 9.13 -1.11 9.45
C GLU A 22 9.46 -1.48 7.98
N GLU A 23 9.57 -2.77 7.69
CA GLU A 23 9.84 -3.29 6.36
C GLU A 23 8.66 -3.08 5.42
N TYR A 24 7.43 -3.26 5.92
CA TYR A 24 6.23 -2.93 5.16
C TYR A 24 6.13 -1.43 4.86
N GLU A 25 6.44 -0.57 5.84
CA GLU A 25 6.45 0.89 5.63
C GLU A 25 7.50 1.29 4.58
N LYS A 26 8.70 0.70 4.64
CA LYS A 26 9.75 0.90 3.63
C LYS A 26 9.31 0.41 2.25
N LEU A 27 8.75 -0.80 2.16
CA LEU A 27 8.25 -1.35 0.91
C LEU A 27 7.17 -0.46 0.30
N ARG A 28 6.21 -0.01 1.11
CA ARG A 28 5.15 0.89 0.68
C ARG A 28 5.70 2.18 0.10
N ASN A 29 6.69 2.79 0.76
CA ASN A 29 7.34 4.00 0.24
C ASN A 29 7.97 3.77 -1.14
N ILE A 30 8.69 2.65 -1.33
CA ILE A 30 9.29 2.30 -2.63
C ILE A 30 8.21 2.11 -3.71
N VAL A 31 7.14 1.40 -3.35
CA VAL A 31 6.04 1.10 -4.27
C VAL A 31 5.29 2.36 -4.70
N LEU A 32 5.05 3.29 -3.77
CA LEU A 32 4.42 4.58 -4.07
C LEU A 32 5.33 5.51 -4.88
N ASP A 33 6.65 5.40 -4.72
CA ASP A 33 7.64 6.11 -5.56
C ASP A 33 7.65 5.57 -7.00
N CYS A 34 7.35 4.28 -7.18
CA CYS A 34 7.22 3.64 -8.49
C CYS A 34 5.88 3.92 -9.21
N GLU A 35 5.11 4.92 -8.76
CA GLU A 35 3.80 5.30 -9.31
C GLU A 35 2.74 4.18 -9.32
N LEU A 36 2.92 3.15 -8.47
CA LEU A 36 1.93 2.07 -8.33
C LEU A 36 0.73 2.55 -7.51
N THR A 37 -0.46 2.08 -7.91
CA THR A 37 -1.71 2.37 -7.19
C THR A 37 -1.90 1.39 -6.05
N GLU A 38 -2.14 1.90 -4.85
CA GLU A 38 -2.41 1.11 -3.65
C GLU A 38 -3.89 0.72 -3.53
N GLU A 39 -4.14 -0.58 -3.52
CA GLU A 39 -5.44 -1.21 -3.32
C GLU A 39 -5.41 -2.12 -2.08
N PHE A 40 -6.59 -2.55 -1.64
CA PHE A 40 -6.71 -3.51 -0.55
C PHE A 40 -7.68 -4.62 -0.95
N LYS A 41 -7.14 -5.82 -1.18
CA LYS A 41 -7.88 -7.00 -1.66
C LYS A 41 -7.50 -8.21 -0.80
N TRP A 42 -8.46 -9.09 -0.55
CA TRP A 42 -8.24 -10.31 0.25
C TRP A 42 -7.57 -10.07 1.62
N MET A 43 -7.92 -8.96 2.27
CA MET A 43 -7.35 -8.50 3.55
C MET A 43 -5.84 -8.16 3.51
N HIS A 44 -5.27 -7.96 2.33
CA HIS A 44 -3.86 -7.62 2.14
C HIS A 44 -3.71 -6.38 1.26
N PRO A 45 -2.66 -5.57 1.48
CA PRO A 45 -2.26 -4.52 0.53
C PRO A 45 -1.95 -5.14 -0.83
N CYS A 46 -2.49 -4.56 -1.89
CA CYS A 46 -2.23 -4.94 -3.28
C CYS A 46 -1.79 -3.70 -4.05
N TYR A 47 -0.86 -3.85 -4.97
CA TYR A 47 -0.31 -2.74 -5.73
C TYR A 47 -0.42 -3.04 -7.21
N THR A 48 -0.98 -2.11 -7.98
CA THR A 48 -1.23 -2.30 -9.41
C THR A 48 -0.62 -1.17 -10.22
N PHE A 49 -0.08 -1.50 -11.39
CA PHE A 49 0.39 -0.53 -12.38
C PHE A 49 -0.74 -0.30 -13.40
N GLU A 50 -1.06 0.96 -13.68
CA GLU A 50 -2.08 1.35 -14.69
C GLU A 50 -3.45 0.66 -14.57
N LYS A 51 -3.86 0.22 -13.36
CA LYS A 51 -5.12 -0.54 -13.14
C LYS A 51 -5.24 -1.83 -13.97
N LYS A 52 -4.14 -2.37 -14.47
CA LYS A 52 -4.12 -3.72 -15.04
C LYS A 52 -3.93 -4.72 -13.92
N THR A 53 -5.03 -5.31 -13.49
CA THR A 53 -5.06 -6.54 -12.68
C THR A 53 -4.79 -7.76 -13.54
#